data_AF-A0A2S6CTH3-F1
#
_entry.id   AF-A0A2S6CTH3-F1
#
_cell.length_a   1.000
_cell.length_b   1.000
_cell.length_c   1.000
_cell.angle_alpha   90.00
_cell.angle_beta   90.00
_cell.angle_gamma   90.00
#
_symmetry.space_group_name_H-M   'P 1'
#
loop_
_entity.id
_entity.type
_entity.pdbx_description
1 polymer ?
#
loop_
_entity_poly.entity_id
_entity_poly.type
_entity_poly.pdbx_seq_one_letter_code
_entity_poly.pdbx_strand_id
1 'polypeptide(L)'
;MFVELLDGIANSNIIPQEQPSDPALSLRCFPRLPQDGEINWQQSAQDLAKLVRASAEPFAGAYSFLNGEKVTIWRVHPEPIDYPYLGVPGQVIEIRYETKEVAVLTSDGMLILEEIETLKKGRRRSSDIIKSCRVRLGMNVSDEISQLKQRITELEQLIKKITKLI
;
A
#
# COMPACT_ATOMS: atom_id res chain seq x y z
N MET A 1 32.50 -12.60 8.54
CA MET A 1 31.87 -11.95 9.71
C MET A 1 31.48 -12.94 10.81
N PHE A 2 30.48 -13.84 10.63
CA PHE A 2 30.01 -14.69 11.75
C PHE A 2 31.07 -15.71 12.23
N VAL A 3 31.72 -16.42 11.30
CA VAL A 3 32.75 -17.41 11.64
C VAL A 3 33.96 -16.74 12.30
N GLU A 4 34.46 -15.66 11.69
CA GLU A 4 35.58 -14.87 12.24
C GLU A 4 35.29 -14.32 13.65
N LEU A 5 34.05 -13.93 13.93
CA LEU A 5 33.62 -13.49 15.26
C LEU A 5 33.71 -14.65 16.26
N LEU A 6 33.20 -15.84 15.91
CA LEU A 6 33.25 -17.01 16.78
C LEU A 6 34.69 -17.46 17.05
N ASP A 7 35.53 -17.49 16.01
CA ASP A 7 36.95 -17.81 16.15
C ASP A 7 37.66 -16.77 17.02
N GLY A 8 37.30 -15.48 16.85
CA GLY A 8 37.80 -14.42 17.69
C GLY A 8 37.39 -14.60 19.16
N ILE A 9 36.14 -14.98 19.44
CA ILE A 9 35.66 -15.26 20.81
C ILE A 9 36.42 -16.46 21.39
N ALA A 10 36.54 -17.55 20.63
CA ALA A 10 37.23 -18.77 21.06
C ALA A 10 38.71 -18.51 21.41
N ASN A 11 39.36 -17.65 20.63
CA ASN A 11 40.76 -17.27 20.84
C ASN A 11 40.92 -16.04 21.76
N SER A 12 39.85 -15.52 22.36
CA SER A 12 39.87 -14.31 23.20
C SER A 12 40.48 -13.07 22.51
N ASN A 13 40.30 -12.96 21.19
CA ASN A 13 40.86 -11.91 20.33
C ASN A 13 39.82 -10.86 19.90
N ILE A 14 38.65 -10.80 20.55
CA ILE A 14 37.63 -9.77 20.29
C ILE A 14 37.78 -8.62 21.29
N ILE A 15 37.78 -7.39 20.75
CA ILE A 15 37.72 -6.16 21.54
C ILE A 15 36.28 -5.66 21.48
N PRO A 16 35.49 -5.76 22.58
CA PRO A 16 34.13 -5.23 22.61
C PRO A 16 34.15 -3.69 22.56
N GLN A 17 33.16 -3.12 21.90
CA GLN A 17 32.92 -1.68 21.89
C GLN A 17 31.60 -1.38 22.59
N GLU A 18 31.61 -0.40 23.51
CA GLU A 18 30.38 0.05 24.16
C GLU A 18 29.48 0.77 23.15
N GLN A 19 28.18 0.45 23.19
CA GLN A 19 27.19 1.20 22.44
C GLN A 19 26.96 2.57 23.11
N PRO A 20 26.63 3.63 22.34
CA PRO A 20 26.31 4.92 22.94
C PRO A 20 25.17 4.81 23.96
N SER A 21 25.37 5.42 25.13
CA SER A 21 24.36 5.45 26.20
C SER A 21 23.27 6.49 25.98
N ASP A 22 23.52 7.48 25.11
CA ASP A 22 22.55 8.52 24.75
C ASP A 22 21.39 7.92 23.93
N PRO A 23 20.15 7.95 24.44
CA PRO A 23 18.98 7.45 23.71
C PRO A 23 18.76 8.16 22.36
N ALA A 24 19.23 9.40 22.19
CA ALA A 24 19.12 10.14 20.93
C ALA A 24 19.97 9.53 19.80
N LEU A 25 20.95 8.70 20.14
CA LEU A 25 21.79 7.96 19.19
C LEU A 25 21.24 6.55 18.89
N SER A 26 20.09 6.19 19.46
CA SER A 26 19.45 4.89 19.28
C SER A 26 18.12 5.01 18.53
N LEU A 27 17.98 4.26 17.43
CA LEU A 27 16.70 4.13 16.72
C LEU A 27 16.07 2.78 17.06
N ARG A 28 14.88 2.80 17.66
CA ARG A 28 14.10 1.59 17.94
C ARG A 28 12.92 1.50 16.97
N CYS A 29 12.79 0.34 16.33
CA CYS A 29 11.63 0.01 15.51
C CYS A 29 10.72 -0.95 16.29
N PHE A 30 9.42 -0.63 16.34
CA PHE A 30 8.41 -1.49 16.97
C PHE A 30 7.75 -2.41 15.94
N PRO A 31 7.11 -3.50 16.36
CA PRO A 31 6.42 -4.42 15.45
C PRO A 31 5.39 -3.69 14.59
N ARG A 32 5.37 -4.02 13.30
CA ARG A 32 4.37 -3.53 12.35
C ARG A 32 3.14 -4.44 12.35
N LEU A 33 1.99 -3.84 12.09
CA LEU A 33 0.73 -4.51 11.85
C LEU A 33 0.38 -4.42 10.35
N PRO A 34 -0.50 -5.31 9.83
CA PRO A 34 -0.87 -5.28 8.42
C PRO A 34 -1.43 -3.93 7.93
N GLN A 35 -2.08 -3.14 8.80
CA GLN A 35 -2.64 -1.83 8.46
C GLN A 35 -1.57 -0.75 8.27
N ASP A 36 -0.37 -0.91 8.82
CA ASP A 36 0.78 -0.05 8.50
C ASP A 36 1.21 -0.17 7.02
N GLY A 37 0.70 -1.18 6.30
CA GLY A 37 0.89 -1.37 4.87
C GLY A 37 -0.03 -0.54 3.99
N GLU A 38 -0.93 0.27 4.55
CA GLU A 38 -1.81 1.13 3.76
C GLU A 38 -1.00 2.20 3.01
N ILE A 39 -1.20 2.28 1.71
CA ILE A 39 -0.56 3.27 0.85
C ILE A 39 -1.25 4.61 1.04
N ASN A 40 -0.50 5.56 1.60
CA ASN A 40 -0.85 6.97 1.56
C ASN A 40 -0.31 7.60 0.28
N TRP A 41 -1.17 7.79 -0.73
CA TRP A 41 -0.79 8.34 -2.03
C TRP A 41 -0.17 9.74 -1.98
N GLN A 42 -0.29 10.47 -0.86
CA GLN A 42 0.38 11.76 -0.64
C GLN A 42 1.89 11.62 -0.39
N GLN A 43 2.44 10.41 -0.31
CA GLN A 43 3.88 10.17 -0.22
C GLN A 43 4.52 10.11 -1.62
N SER A 44 5.85 10.27 -1.69
CA SER A 44 6.59 10.17 -2.95
C SER A 44 6.52 8.77 -3.54
N ALA A 45 6.65 8.63 -4.86
CA ALA A 45 6.71 7.33 -5.50
C ALA A 45 7.85 6.46 -4.94
N GLN A 46 8.99 7.08 -4.60
CA GLN A 46 10.13 6.37 -4.01
C GLN A 46 9.81 5.79 -2.64
N ASP A 47 9.14 6.54 -1.77
CA ASP A 47 8.77 6.07 -0.43
C ASP A 47 7.69 4.99 -0.49
N LEU A 48 6.73 5.13 -1.39
CA LEU A 48 5.73 4.10 -1.64
C LEU A 48 6.36 2.82 -2.20
N ALA A 49 7.36 2.92 -3.08
CA ALA A 49 8.11 1.75 -3.52
C ALA A 49 8.91 1.08 -2.39
N LYS A 50 9.46 1.85 -1.44
CA LYS A 50 10.07 1.28 -0.21
C LYS A 50 9.02 0.55 0.64
N LEU A 51 7.84 1.15 0.84
CA LEU A 51 6.74 0.54 1.59
C LEU A 51 6.29 -0.78 0.97
N VAL A 52 6.05 -0.80 -0.35
CA VAL A 52 5.66 -2.03 -1.07
C VAL A 52 6.71 -3.12 -0.88
N ARG A 53 8.00 -2.81 -1.06
CA ARG A 53 9.08 -3.80 -0.84
C ARG A 53 9.16 -4.28 0.60
N ALA A 54 9.01 -3.40 1.58
CA ALA A 54 9.07 -3.74 3.00
C ALA A 54 7.87 -4.57 3.47
N SER A 55 6.74 -4.50 2.75
CA SER A 55 5.51 -5.23 3.06
C SER A 55 5.24 -6.39 2.09
N ALA A 56 6.11 -6.68 1.12
CA ALA A 56 5.92 -7.75 0.12
C ALA A 56 6.02 -9.15 0.75
N GLU A 57 5.94 -10.21 -0.06
CA GLU A 57 5.93 -11.58 0.46
C GLU A 57 7.19 -11.88 1.30
N PRO A 58 7.06 -12.64 2.41
CA PRO A 58 5.87 -13.38 2.90
C PRO A 58 4.93 -12.55 3.81
N PHE A 59 5.06 -11.22 3.84
CA PHE A 59 4.22 -10.35 4.66
C PHE A 59 2.84 -10.09 4.01
N ALA A 60 2.02 -9.26 4.66
CA ALA A 60 0.62 -9.03 4.30
C ALA A 60 0.40 -8.26 2.97
N GLY A 61 1.46 -7.72 2.37
CA GLY A 61 1.38 -6.81 1.22
C GLY A 61 1.07 -5.37 1.63
N ALA A 62 1.61 -4.41 0.88
CA ALA A 62 1.09 -3.05 0.92
C ALA A 62 -0.27 -3.02 0.21
N TYR A 63 -1.19 -2.14 0.60
CA TYR A 63 -2.52 -2.12 0.01
C TYR A 63 -3.08 -0.72 -0.17
N SER A 64 -4.05 -0.61 -1.05
CA SER A 64 -4.91 0.56 -1.19
C SER A 64 -6.34 0.11 -1.50
N PHE A 65 -7.18 1.04 -1.94
CA PHE A 65 -8.57 0.77 -2.29
C PHE A 65 -8.85 1.21 -3.71
N LEU A 66 -9.67 0.45 -4.43
CA LEU A 66 -10.16 0.77 -5.76
C LEU A 66 -11.68 0.58 -5.76
N ASN A 67 -12.43 1.68 -5.90
CA ASN A 67 -13.90 1.67 -5.83
C ASN A 67 -14.43 1.00 -4.54
N GLY A 68 -13.84 1.33 -3.39
CA GLY A 68 -14.20 0.77 -2.08
C GLY A 68 -13.62 -0.63 -1.80
N GLU A 69 -13.10 -1.33 -2.82
CA GLU A 69 -12.55 -2.68 -2.65
C GLU A 69 -11.04 -2.64 -2.36
N LYS A 70 -10.59 -3.41 -1.36
CA LYS A 70 -9.17 -3.54 -1.02
C LYS A 70 -8.40 -4.18 -2.17
N VAL A 71 -7.28 -3.57 -2.53
CA VAL A 71 -6.32 -4.04 -3.53
C VAL A 71 -4.95 -4.13 -2.89
N THR A 72 -4.37 -5.33 -2.85
CA THR A 72 -2.98 -5.52 -2.40
C THR A 72 -2.04 -5.28 -3.57
N ILE A 73 -0.95 -4.55 -3.33
CA ILE A 73 0.05 -4.15 -4.31
C ILE A 73 1.36 -4.85 -3.96
N TRP A 74 1.82 -5.72 -4.87
CA TRP A 74 2.94 -6.63 -4.63
C TRP A 74 4.24 -6.19 -5.30
N ARG A 75 4.15 -5.65 -6.51
CA ARG A 75 5.31 -5.24 -7.31
C ARG A 75 5.07 -3.87 -7.93
N VAL A 76 6.04 -2.99 -7.75
CA VAL A 76 6.02 -1.61 -8.22
C VAL A 76 7.43 -1.12 -8.51
N HIS A 77 7.53 -0.08 -9.33
CA HIS A 77 8.72 0.77 -9.43
C HIS A 77 8.32 2.24 -9.53
N PRO A 78 9.13 3.17 -8.99
CA PRO A 78 8.88 4.60 -9.11
C PRO A 78 9.45 5.14 -10.43
N GLU A 79 8.75 6.10 -11.03
CA GLU A 79 9.24 6.86 -12.17
C GLU A 79 9.04 8.37 -11.95
N PRO A 80 9.95 9.23 -12.43
CA PRO A 80 9.76 10.67 -12.39
C PRO A 80 8.70 11.14 -13.39
N ILE A 81 8.14 12.33 -13.17
CA ILE A 81 7.34 13.05 -14.16
C ILE A 81 8.11 14.32 -14.51
N ASP A 82 8.53 14.45 -15.77
CA ASP A 82 9.39 15.53 -16.28
C ASP A 82 8.62 16.63 -17.04
N TYR A 83 7.29 16.65 -16.90
CA TYR A 83 6.40 17.63 -17.50
C TYR A 83 5.47 18.27 -16.46
N PRO A 84 4.99 19.52 -16.68
CA PRO A 84 4.00 20.13 -15.79
C PRO A 84 2.67 19.36 -15.82
N TYR A 85 2.08 19.14 -14.65
CA TYR A 85 0.78 18.46 -14.52
C TYR A 85 -0.09 19.08 -13.44
N LEU A 86 -1.40 18.85 -13.57
CA LEU A 86 -2.37 19.05 -12.50
C LEU A 86 -3.08 17.72 -12.29
N GLY A 87 -3.03 17.21 -11.07
CA GLY A 87 -3.62 15.94 -10.73
C GLY A 87 -3.74 15.77 -9.23
N VAL A 88 -4.47 14.74 -8.82
CA VAL A 88 -4.64 14.38 -7.42
C VAL A 88 -3.95 13.04 -7.19
N PRO A 89 -3.12 12.91 -6.14
CA PRO A 89 -2.47 11.64 -5.86
C PRO A 89 -3.45 10.48 -5.69
N GLY A 90 -3.04 9.29 -6.13
CA GLY A 90 -3.88 8.11 -6.28
C GLY A 90 -4.61 8.04 -7.63
N GLN A 91 -4.61 9.11 -8.43
CA GLN A 91 -5.23 9.08 -9.76
C GLN A 91 -4.45 8.18 -10.72
N VAL A 92 -5.16 7.33 -11.46
CA VAL A 92 -4.56 6.57 -12.56
C VAL A 92 -4.35 7.51 -13.74
N ILE A 93 -3.10 7.69 -14.16
CA ILE A 93 -2.73 8.63 -15.22
C ILE A 93 -2.42 7.93 -16.55
N GLU A 94 -1.99 6.68 -16.51
CA GLU A 94 -1.62 5.91 -17.69
C GLU A 94 -1.89 4.41 -17.49
N ILE A 95 -2.32 3.72 -18.54
CA ILE A 95 -2.37 2.26 -18.60
C ILE A 95 -1.47 1.81 -19.73
N ARG A 96 -0.37 1.13 -19.39
CA ARG A 96 0.63 0.63 -20.33
C ARG A 96 0.29 -0.79 -20.73
N TYR A 97 -0.40 -0.96 -21.85
CA TYR A 97 -0.85 -2.28 -22.30
C TYR A 97 0.28 -3.21 -22.73
N GLU A 98 1.38 -2.65 -23.27
CA GLU A 98 2.53 -3.43 -23.74
C GLU A 98 3.26 -4.12 -22.58
N THR A 99 3.59 -3.37 -21.53
CA THR A 99 4.23 -3.89 -20.31
C THR A 99 3.23 -4.46 -19.31
N LYS A 100 1.93 -4.27 -19.55
CA LYS A 100 0.82 -4.64 -18.64
C LYS A 100 0.89 -3.94 -17.28
N GLU A 101 1.20 -2.65 -17.28
CA GLU A 101 1.40 -1.83 -16.09
C GLU A 101 0.40 -0.68 -16.02
N VAL A 102 0.28 -0.07 -14.83
CA VAL A 102 -0.61 1.06 -14.58
C VAL A 102 0.16 2.11 -13.80
N ALA A 103 0.25 3.32 -14.34
CA ALA A 103 0.90 4.43 -13.67
C ALA A 103 -0.11 5.18 -12.79
N VAL A 104 0.26 5.39 -11.53
CA VAL A 104 -0.56 6.09 -10.54
C VAL A 104 0.19 7.30 -10.04
N LEU A 105 -0.46 8.46 -10.06
CA LEU A 105 0.12 9.70 -9.61
C LEU A 105 0.35 9.67 -8.09
N THR A 106 1.50 10.19 -7.66
CA THR A 106 1.84 10.36 -6.23
C THR A 106 2.10 11.85 -5.94
N SER A 107 2.56 12.21 -4.74
CA SER A 107 2.94 13.61 -4.48
C SER A 107 4.22 14.03 -5.22
N ASP A 108 5.11 13.08 -5.51
CA ASP A 108 6.34 13.31 -6.27
C ASP A 108 6.65 12.08 -7.13
N GLY A 109 6.52 12.26 -8.46
CA GLY A 109 6.59 11.21 -9.46
C GLY A 109 5.32 10.35 -9.56
N MET A 110 5.45 9.25 -10.28
CA MET A 110 4.41 8.24 -10.44
C MET A 110 4.90 6.88 -9.93
N LEU A 111 3.98 6.13 -9.34
CA LEU A 111 4.21 4.74 -8.95
C LEU A 111 3.64 3.84 -10.04
N ILE A 112 4.52 3.08 -10.68
CA ILE A 112 4.12 2.09 -11.68
C ILE A 112 3.73 0.82 -10.96
N LEU A 113 2.46 0.44 -11.06
CA LEU A 113 1.95 -0.82 -10.54
C LEU A 113 2.20 -1.91 -11.56
N GLU A 114 2.92 -2.96 -11.15
CA GLU A 114 3.18 -4.12 -12.00
C GLU A 114 2.22 -5.25 -11.69
N GLU A 115 2.10 -5.58 -10.41
CA GLU A 115 1.34 -6.74 -9.96
C GLU A 115 0.52 -6.39 -8.72
N ILE A 116 -0.77 -6.70 -8.81
CA ILE A 116 -1.75 -6.40 -7.78
C ILE A 116 -2.68 -7.60 -7.59
N GLU A 117 -3.32 -7.64 -6.43
CA GLU A 117 -4.25 -8.69 -6.04
C GLU A 117 -5.55 -8.10 -5.53
N THR A 118 -6.66 -8.69 -5.98
CA THR A 118 -8.01 -8.34 -5.54
C THR A 118 -8.73 -9.61 -5.11
N LEU A 119 -9.70 -9.49 -4.21
CA LEU A 119 -10.50 -10.64 -3.76
C LEU A 119 -11.20 -11.37 -4.92
N LYS A 120 -11.65 -10.63 -5.94
CA LYS A 120 -12.43 -11.19 -7.06
C LYS A 120 -11.58 -11.85 -8.14
N LYS A 121 -10.43 -11.25 -8.49
CA LYS A 121 -9.60 -11.68 -9.64
C LYS A 121 -8.30 -12.36 -9.23
N GLY A 122 -8.01 -12.42 -7.93
CA GLY A 122 -6.72 -12.87 -7.41
C GLY A 122 -5.58 -11.96 -7.89
N ARG A 123 -4.37 -12.52 -7.85
CA ARG A 123 -3.13 -11.85 -8.23
C ARG A 123 -2.92 -11.85 -9.74
N ARG A 124 -2.73 -10.67 -10.33
CA ARG A 124 -2.58 -10.43 -11.78
C ARG A 124 -1.71 -9.20 -12.05
N ARG A 125 -1.34 -9.02 -13.32
CA ARG A 125 -0.78 -7.74 -13.79
C ARG A 125 -1.80 -6.63 -13.58
N SER A 126 -1.32 -5.43 -13.24
CA SER A 126 -2.19 -4.31 -12.86
C SER A 126 -3.16 -3.92 -13.97
N SER A 127 -2.71 -3.90 -15.23
CA SER A 127 -3.55 -3.55 -16.37
C SER A 127 -4.63 -4.58 -16.67
N ASP A 128 -4.55 -5.81 -16.16
CA ASP A 128 -5.61 -6.83 -16.28
C ASP A 128 -6.80 -6.56 -15.36
N ILE A 129 -6.58 -5.77 -14.31
CA ILE A 129 -7.57 -5.42 -13.29
C ILE A 129 -8.07 -3.99 -13.53
N ILE A 130 -7.17 -3.02 -13.68
CA ILE A 130 -7.48 -1.60 -13.88
C ILE A 130 -7.53 -1.30 -15.38
N LYS A 131 -8.74 -1.01 -15.87
CA LYS A 131 -9.03 -0.84 -17.31
C LYS A 131 -9.43 0.59 -17.71
N SER A 132 -9.36 1.54 -16.77
CA SER A 132 -9.76 2.93 -17.00
C SER A 132 -8.86 3.88 -16.22
N CYS A 133 -8.50 5.02 -16.81
CA CYS A 133 -7.85 6.13 -16.10
C CYS A 133 -8.85 6.99 -15.32
N ARG A 134 -10.17 6.80 -15.52
CA ARG A 134 -11.23 7.49 -14.76
C ARG A 134 -11.51 6.80 -13.42
N VAL A 135 -10.45 6.38 -12.75
CA VAL A 135 -10.50 5.75 -11.43
C VAL A 135 -9.38 6.34 -10.57
N ARG A 136 -9.57 6.24 -9.25
CA ARG A 136 -8.62 6.71 -8.27
C ARG A 136 -8.41 5.60 -7.24
N LEU A 137 -7.15 5.36 -6.92
CA LEU A 137 -6.74 4.54 -5.80
C LEU A 137 -6.79 5.36 -4.50
N GLY A 138 -7.17 4.70 -3.42
CA GLY A 138 -7.45 5.30 -2.13
C GLY A 138 -8.93 5.20 -1.76
N MET A 139 -9.22 5.34 -0.46
CA MET A 139 -10.58 5.27 0.07
C MET A 139 -11.24 6.65 0.02
N ASN A 140 -12.40 6.78 -0.65
CA ASN A 140 -13.23 7.96 -0.47
C ASN A 140 -14.16 7.75 0.74
N VAL A 141 -13.65 8.06 1.92
CA VAL A 141 -14.34 7.84 3.20
C VAL A 141 -15.70 8.53 3.25
N SER A 142 -15.82 9.74 2.69
CA SER A 142 -17.08 10.49 2.70
C SER A 142 -18.18 9.80 1.88
N ASP A 143 -17.83 9.33 0.68
CA ASP A 143 -18.77 8.61 -0.18
C ASP A 143 -19.18 7.27 0.44
N GLU A 144 -18.22 6.51 0.97
CA GLU A 144 -18.47 5.24 1.66
C GLU A 144 -19.41 5.41 2.87
N ILE A 145 -19.16 6.42 3.71
CA ILE A 145 -20.05 6.73 4.83
C ILE A 145 -21.45 7.08 4.35
N SER A 146 -21.57 7.86 3.28
CA SER A 146 -22.88 8.23 2.71
C SER A 146 -23.64 7.00 2.20
N GLN A 147 -22.97 6.11 1.47
CA GLN A 147 -23.56 4.86 0.97
C GLN A 147 -23.99 3.93 2.10
N LEU A 148 -23.16 3.79 3.14
CA LEU A 148 -23.48 2.98 4.31
C LEU A 148 -24.72 3.53 5.05
N LYS A 149 -24.80 4.85 5.26
CA LYS A 149 -25.98 5.48 5.89
C LYS A 149 -27.26 5.27 5.10
N GLN A 150 -27.19 5.39 3.76
CA GLN A 150 -28.33 5.10 2.90
C GLN A 150 -28.75 3.63 3.01
N ARG A 151 -27.78 2.71 2.98
CA ARG A 151 -28.05 1.28 3.06
C ARG A 151 -28.69 0.89 4.39
N ILE A 152 -28.22 1.46 5.50
CA ILE A 152 -28.84 1.27 6.83
C ILE A 152 -30.31 1.73 6.80
N THR A 153 -30.58 2.91 6.23
CA THR A 153 -31.94 3.45 6.13
C THR A 153 -32.85 2.52 5.32
N GLU A 154 -32.39 2.00 4.19
CA GLU A 154 -33.13 1.04 3.36
C GLU A 154 -33.46 -0.25 4.13
N LEU A 155 -32.48 -0.79 4.85
CA LEU A 155 -32.65 -2.00 5.65
C LEU A 155 -33.65 -1.79 6.80
N GLU A 156 -33.57 -0.65 7.49
CA GLU A 156 -34.53 -0.29 8.54
C GLU A 156 -35.97 -0.18 8.00
N GLN A 157 -36.15 0.37 6.79
CA GLN A 157 -37.46 0.43 6.15
C GLN A 157 -37.98 -0.96 5.77
N LEU A 158 -37.12 -1.85 5.29
CA LEU A 158 -37.49 -3.24 4.97
C LEU A 158 -37.90 -4.01 6.22
N ILE A 159 -37.14 -3.88 7.32
CA ILE A 159 -37.47 -4.50 8.60
C ILE A 159 -38.84 -4.02 9.09
N LYS A 160 -39.08 -2.69 9.08
CA LYS A 160 -40.38 -2.12 9.46
C LYS A 160 -41.55 -2.66 8.62
N LYS A 161 -41.34 -2.94 7.33
CA LYS A 161 -42.37 -3.53 6.46
C LYS A 161 -42.64 -4.99 6.84
N ILE A 162 -41.61 -5.78 7.10
CA ILE A 162 -41.75 -7.19 7.50
C ILE A 162 -42.45 -7.30 8.85
N THR A 163 -42.07 -6.50 9.84
CA THR A 163 -42.68 -6.53 11.18
C THR A 163 -44.15 -6.09 11.19
N LYS A 164 -44.61 -5.34 10.18
CA LYS A 164 -46.03 -4.98 10.02
C LYS A 164 -46.89 -6.08 9.37
N LEU A 165 -46.26 -7.10 8.79
CA LEU A 165 -46.92 -8.21 8.10
C LEU A 165 -47.08 -9.47 8.98
N ILE A 166 -46.49 -9.47 10.16
CA ILE A 166 -46.55 -10.51 11.20
C ILE A 166 -47.42 -9.99 12.33
#